data_AF-A0A961P7S8-F1
#
_entry.id   AF-A0A961P7S8-F1
#
_cell.length_a   1.000
_cell.length_b   1.000
_cell.length_c   1.000
_cell.angle_alpha   90.00
_cell.angle_beta   90.00
_cell.angle_gamma   90.00
#
_symmetry.space_group_name_H-M   'P 1'
#
loop_
_entity.id
_entity.type
_entity.pdbx_description
1 polymer ?
#
loop_
_entity_poly.entity_id
_entity_poly.type
_entity_poly.pdbx_seq_one_letter_code
_entity_poly.pdbx_strand_id
1 'polypeptide(L)' 'MSDSVREKAQQSQDIVAEVTAIALAEPNADIVPLEKAPPQLGEEIRRRMAEIDIGDTNSIVAFGSGAQAELQQISQAML' A
#
# COMPACT_ATOMS: atom_id res chain seq x y z
N MET A 1 -32.33 1.91 -28.52
CA MET A 1 -30.95 1.43 -28.33
C MET A 1 -29.97 2.60 -28.16
N SER A 2 -29.90 3.55 -29.09
CA SER A 2 -29.00 4.73 -29.02
C SER A 2 -29.24 5.63 -27.81
N ASP A 3 -30.49 5.91 -27.44
CA ASP A 3 -30.79 6.82 -26.32
C ASP A 3 -30.41 6.21 -24.97
N SER A 4 -30.65 4.89 -24.79
CA SER A 4 -30.19 4.15 -23.61
C SER A 4 -28.66 4.14 -23.48
N VAL A 5 -27.94 4.07 -24.60
CA VAL A 5 -26.47 4.14 -24.59
C VAL A 5 -26.00 5.56 -24.26
N ARG A 6 -26.66 6.59 -24.79
CA ARG A 6 -26.36 8.00 -24.48
C ARG A 6 -26.57 8.31 -22.99
N GLU A 7 -27.66 7.82 -22.43
CA GLU A 7 -28.02 8.04 -21.02
C GLU A 7 -27.03 7.34 -20.07
N LYS A 8 -26.63 6.11 -20.39
CA LYS A 8 -25.57 5.39 -19.65
C LYS A 8 -24.21 6.06 -19.79
N ALA A 9 -23.88 6.58 -20.97
CA ALA A 9 -22.62 7.29 -21.19
C ALA A 9 -22.55 8.57 -20.34
N GLN A 10 -23.65 9.30 -20.22
CA GLN A 10 -23.72 10.49 -19.37
C GLN A 10 -23.51 10.13 -17.88
N GLN A 11 -24.17 9.07 -17.39
CA GLN A 11 -23.99 8.60 -16.02
C GLN A 11 -22.54 8.17 -15.74
N SER A 12 -21.92 7.44 -16.66
CA SER A 12 -20.52 7.04 -16.54
C SER A 12 -19.57 8.24 -16.56
N GLN A 13 -19.88 9.28 -17.35
CA GLN A 13 -19.06 10.49 -17.41
C GLN A 13 -19.02 11.21 -16.06
N ASP A 14 -20.16 11.29 -15.37
CA ASP A 14 -20.25 11.95 -14.06
C ASP A 14 -19.43 11.19 -13.00
N ILE A 15 -19.51 9.86 -12.99
CA ILE A 15 -18.71 9.01 -12.10
C ILE A 15 -17.20 9.17 -12.39
N VAL A 16 -16.81 9.19 -13.67
CA VAL A 16 -15.41 9.40 -14.06
C VAL A 16 -14.93 10.79 -13.65
N ALA A 17 -15.75 11.82 -13.82
CA ALA A 17 -15.42 13.18 -13.40
C ALA A 17 -15.21 13.26 -11.88
N GLU A 18 -16.05 12.60 -11.08
CA GLU A 18 -15.91 12.54 -9.62
C GLU A 18 -14.59 11.89 -9.19
N VAL A 19 -14.25 10.73 -9.77
CA VAL A 19 -13.02 10.01 -9.42
C VAL A 19 -11.76 10.77 -9.88
N THR A 20 -11.81 11.36 -11.07
CA THR A 20 -10.64 12.08 -11.64
C THR A 20 -10.43 13.46 -11.04
N ALA A 21 -11.43 14.04 -10.37
CA ALA A 21 -11.32 15.34 -9.70
C ALA A 21 -10.43 15.29 -8.45
N ILE A 22 -10.17 14.09 -7.91
CA ILE A 22 -9.28 13.91 -6.76
C ILE A 22 -7.83 14.00 -7.24
N ALA A 23 -7.21 15.15 -7.03
CA ALA A 23 -5.77 15.30 -7.21
C ALA A 23 -5.03 14.47 -6.14
N LEU A 24 -4.31 13.43 -6.59
CA LEU A 24 -3.43 12.67 -5.72
C LEU A 24 -2.24 13.55 -5.32
N ALA A 25 -1.95 13.63 -4.02
CA ALA A 25 -0.75 14.29 -3.56
C ALA A 25 0.48 13.52 -4.06
N GLU A 26 1.50 14.25 -4.50
CA GLU A 26 2.80 13.65 -4.78
C GLU A 26 3.34 12.96 -3.51
N PRO A 27 3.90 11.75 -3.63
CA PRO A 27 4.47 11.07 -2.48
C PRO A 27 5.64 11.90 -1.92
N ASN A 28 5.63 12.15 -0.61
CA ASN A 28 6.76 12.80 0.06
C ASN A 28 8.00 11.92 -0.08
N ALA A 29 9.04 12.44 -0.73
CA ALA A 29 10.32 11.75 -0.91
C ALA A 29 11.19 11.75 0.36
N ASP A 30 10.80 12.52 1.38
CA ASP A 30 11.57 12.65 2.61
C ASP A 30 11.43 11.39 3.47
N ILE A 31 12.56 10.72 3.69
CA ILE A 31 12.66 9.63 4.65
C ILE A 31 12.43 10.22 6.05
N VAL A 32 11.41 9.71 6.75
CA VAL A 32 11.19 10.03 8.16
C VAL A 32 12.10 9.12 9.01
N PRO A 33 13.12 9.64 9.69
CA PRO A 33 13.96 8.84 10.57
C PRO A 33 13.13 8.26 11.72
N LEU A 34 13.54 7.09 12.24
CA LEU A 34 12.84 6.41 13.34
C LEU A 34 12.65 7.31 14.56
N GLU A 35 13.62 8.19 14.84
CA GLU A 35 13.60 9.13 15.96
C GLU A 35 12.51 10.20 15.81
N LYS A 36 12.07 10.46 14.58
CA LYS A 36 11.01 11.43 14.23
C LYS A 36 9.68 10.74 13.88
N ALA A 37 9.63 9.42 13.92
CA ALA A 37 8.40 8.69 13.64
C ALA A 37 7.35 8.99 14.72
N PRO A 38 6.05 9.10 14.35
CA PRO A 38 4.97 9.14 15.32
C PRO A 38 5.08 7.97 16.30
N PRO A 39 4.75 8.13 17.61
CA PRO A 39 5.02 7.12 18.62
C PRO A 39 4.52 5.71 18.26
N GLN A 40 3.29 5.61 17.77
CA GLN A 40 2.68 4.34 17.37
C GLN A 40 3.42 3.68 16.20
N LEU A 41 3.82 4.48 15.21
CA LEU A 41 4.59 3.99 14.06
C LEU A 41 6.01 3.59 14.45
N GLY A 42 6.64 4.34 15.36
CA GLY A 42 7.96 4.04 15.89
C GLY A 42 8.00 2.71 16.63
N GLU A 43 6.99 2.42 17.47
CA GLU A 43 6.88 1.11 18.14
C GLU A 43 6.73 -0.03 17.13
N GLU A 44 5.91 0.15 16.10
CA GLU A 44 5.72 -0.86 15.06
C GLU A 44 7.00 -1.13 14.27
N ILE A 45 7.76 -0.08 13.92
CA ILE A 45 9.06 -0.22 13.26
C ILE A 45 10.02 -0.99 14.16
N ARG A 46 10.13 -0.63 15.45
CA ARG A 46 11.01 -1.34 16.39
C ARG A 46 10.61 -2.80 16.57
N ARG A 47 9.31 -3.09 16.63
CA ARG A 47 8.79 -4.46 16.68
C ARG A 47 9.28 -5.26 15.48
N ARG A 48 9.12 -4.72 14.27
CA ARG A 48 9.58 -5.39 13.03
C ARG A 48 11.10 -5.52 12.96
N MET A 49 11.85 -4.53 13.42
CA MET A 49 13.32 -4.62 13.50
C MET A 49 13.77 -5.75 14.44
N ALA A 50 13.01 -6.06 15.49
CA ALA A 50 13.31 -7.15 16.41
C ALA A 50 12.97 -8.54 15.86
N GLU A 51 12.27 -8.65 14.72
CA GLU A 51 11.92 -9.93 14.10
C GLU A 51 13.08 -10.54 13.28
N ILE A 52 14.13 -9.75 13.02
CA ILE A 52 15.29 -10.18 12.22
C ILE A 52 16.61 -9.87 12.94
N ASP A 53 17.47 -10.87 13.01
CA ASP A 53 18.88 -10.71 13.35
C ASP A 53 19.71 -10.82 12.06
N ILE A 54 20.34 -9.71 11.64
CA ILE A 54 21.14 -9.64 10.41
C ILE A 54 22.46 -10.43 10.54
N GLY A 55 22.88 -10.77 11.76
CA GLY A 55 24.04 -11.65 11.99
C GLY A 55 23.74 -13.14 11.80
N ASP A 56 22.45 -13.53 11.75
CA ASP A 56 22.02 -14.92 11.62
C ASP A 56 21.32 -15.17 10.27
N THR A 57 22.00 -15.92 9.41
CA THR A 57 21.48 -16.32 8.08
C THR A 57 20.13 -17.04 8.17
N ASN A 58 19.90 -17.87 9.20
CA ASN A 58 18.62 -18.56 9.33
C ASN A 58 17.50 -17.57 9.69
N SER A 59 17.78 -16.57 10.53
CA SER A 59 16.86 -15.48 10.83
C SER A 59 16.48 -14.70 9.57
N ILE A 60 17.46 -14.34 8.74
CA ILE A 60 17.24 -13.63 7.47
C ILE A 60 16.34 -14.45 6.53
N VAL A 61 16.61 -15.75 6.37
CA VAL A 61 15.82 -16.63 5.50
C VAL A 61 14.39 -16.78 6.03
N ALA A 62 14.22 -17.00 7.33
CA ALA A 62 12.91 -17.11 7.97
C ALA A 62 12.09 -15.82 7.76
N PHE A 63 12.68 -14.67 8.09
CA PHE A 63 12.06 -13.35 7.89
C PHE A 63 11.66 -13.13 6.42
N GLY A 64 12.60 -13.36 5.48
CA GLY A 64 12.34 -13.18 4.05
C GLY A 64 11.24 -14.09 3.52
N SER A 65 11.19 -15.34 3.95
CA SER A 65 10.15 -16.29 3.53
C SER A 65 8.75 -15.89 4.01
N GLY A 66 8.63 -15.37 5.24
CA GLY A 66 7.37 -14.89 5.79
C GLY A 66 6.86 -13.65 5.05
N ALA A 67 7.75 -12.69 4.79
CA ALA A 67 7.42 -11.48 4.03
C ALA A 67 6.96 -11.82 2.59
N GLN A 68 7.60 -12.79 1.93
CA GLN A 68 7.18 -13.24 0.59
C GLN A 68 5.81 -13.90 0.59
N ALA A 69 5.46 -14.67 1.63
CA ALA A 69 4.13 -15.25 1.78
C ALA A 69 3.04 -14.16 1.96
N GLU A 70 3.31 -13.14 2.78
CA GLU A 70 2.40 -12.01 2.98
C GLU A 70 2.18 -11.21 1.69
N LEU A 71 3.24 -10.94 0.92
CA LEU A 71 3.14 -10.27 -0.38
C LEU A 71 2.25 -11.04 -1.38
N GLN A 72 2.32 -12.38 -1.38
CA GLN A 72 1.44 -13.20 -2.22
C GLN A 72 -0.03 -13.09 -1.79
N GLN A 73 -0.32 -13.08 -0.49
CA GLN A 73 -1.67 -12.88 0.03
C GLN A 73 -2.23 -11.50 -0.35
N ILE A 74 -1.42 -10.45 -0.20
CA ILE A 74 -1.79 -9.08 -0.61
C ILE A 74 -2.07 -9.04 -2.12
N SER A 75 -1.23 -9.68 -2.92
CA SER A 75 -1.41 -9.73 -4.38
C SER A 75 -2.71 -10.43 -4.77
N GLN A 76 -3.09 -11.50 -4.07
CA GLN A 76 -4.36 -12.20 -4.29
C GLN A 76 -5.57 -11.37 -3.87
N ALA A 77 -5.43 -10.52 -2.84
CA ALA A 77 -6.51 -9.62 -2.41
C ALA A 77 -6.75 -8.44 -3.36
N MET A 78 -5.81 -8.15 -4.27
CA MET A 78 -5.95 -7.10 -5.29
C MET A 78 -6.59 -7.58 -6.60
N LEU A 79 -6.77 -8.89 -6.79
CA LEU A 79 -7.42 -9.51 -7.95
C LEU A 79 -8.92 -9.72 -7.70
#